data_AF-A0A3S4U5E8-F1
#
_entry.id   AF-A0A3S4U5E8-F1
#
_cell.length_a   1.000
_cell.length_b   1.000
_cell.length_c   1.000
_cell.angle_alpha   90.00
_cell.angle_beta   90.00
_cell.angle_gamma   90.00
#
_symmetry.space_group_name_H-M   'P 1'
#
loop_
_entity.id
_entity.type
_entity.pdbx_description
1 polymer ?
#
loop_
_entity_poly.entity_id
_entity_poly.type
_entity_poly.pdbx_seq_one_letter_code
_entity_poly.pdbx_strand_id
1 'polypeptide(L)'
;MSSKKHLGHTARKRFGQNFLHDNNVIQNIVAAIYPQKDQFLLEIGPGLGALTEPVAEQVDRLTVVELDRDLAERLRHHPFYITKLP
;
A
#
# COMPACT_ATOMS: atom_id res chain seq x y z
N MET A 1 0.60 2.26 -26.14
CA MET A 1 0.42 3.49 -25.35
C MET A 1 0.32 3.09 -23.89
N SER A 2 1.29 3.48 -23.04
CA SER A 2 1.25 3.13 -21.62
C SER A 2 0.11 3.90 -20.95
N SER A 3 -0.91 3.20 -20.47
CA SER A 3 -2.00 3.80 -19.72
C SER A 3 -1.42 4.43 -18.45
N LYS A 4 -1.45 5.76 -18.36
CA LYS A 4 -1.08 6.48 -17.12
C LYS A 4 -2.08 6.25 -15.98
N LYS A 5 -3.25 5.67 -16.30
CA LYS A 5 -4.27 5.29 -15.32
C LYS A 5 -4.06 3.85 -14.87
N HIS A 6 -3.87 3.68 -13.57
CA HIS A 6 -3.84 2.38 -12.90
C HIS A 6 -4.85 2.40 -11.76
N LEU A 7 -5.79 1.44 -11.74
CA LEU A 7 -6.89 1.36 -10.76
C LEU A 7 -7.66 2.68 -10.56
N GLY A 8 -7.87 3.43 -11.63
CA GLY A 8 -8.58 4.72 -11.62
C GLY A 8 -7.73 5.93 -11.17
N HIS A 9 -6.51 5.71 -10.69
CA HIS A 9 -5.57 6.79 -10.32
C HIS A 9 -4.60 7.09 -11.46
N THR A 10 -4.28 8.37 -11.66
CA THR A 10 -3.24 8.79 -12.62
C THR A 10 -1.95 9.09 -11.87
N ALA A 11 -0.89 8.32 -12.16
CA ALA A 11 0.38 8.46 -11.48
C ALA A 11 0.93 9.91 -11.58
N ARG A 12 1.22 10.51 -10.42
CA ARG A 12 1.75 11.87 -10.28
C ARG A 12 3.27 11.80 -10.25
N LYS A 13 3.91 12.08 -11.41
CA LYS A 13 5.38 12.06 -11.55
C LYS A 13 6.13 12.88 -10.49
N ARG A 14 5.58 14.02 -10.07
CA ARG A 14 6.17 14.90 -9.04
C ARG A 14 6.33 14.22 -7.66
N PHE A 15 5.58 13.14 -7.43
CA PHE A 15 5.65 12.35 -6.21
C PHE A 15 6.41 11.03 -6.40
N GLY A 16 7.07 10.82 -7.55
CA GLY A 16 7.85 9.62 -7.81
C GLY A 16 7.04 8.32 -7.87
N GLN A 17 5.72 8.40 -8.03
CA GLN A 17 4.83 7.24 -7.98
C GLN A 17 5.11 6.24 -9.10
N ASN A 18 5.47 5.03 -8.71
CA ASN A 18 5.54 3.83 -9.56
C ASN A 18 4.77 2.73 -8.85
N PHE A 19 3.67 2.27 -9.44
CA PHE A 19 2.80 1.28 -8.80
C PHE A 19 3.23 -0.14 -9.14
N LEU A 20 3.50 -0.91 -8.09
CA LEU A 20 3.78 -2.33 -8.18
C LEU A 20 2.49 -3.09 -8.52
N HIS A 21 2.56 -4.00 -9.50
CA HIS A 21 1.40 -4.77 -9.99
C HIS A 21 1.74 -6.24 -10.27
N ASP A 22 3.01 -6.63 -10.16
CA ASP A 22 3.44 -8.02 -10.33
C ASP A 22 3.28 -8.76 -9.00
N ASN A 23 2.38 -9.74 -8.98
CA ASN A 23 2.06 -10.50 -7.78
C ASN A 23 3.24 -11.33 -7.25
N ASN A 24 4.11 -11.86 -8.12
CA ASN A 24 5.26 -12.64 -7.66
C ASN A 24 6.26 -11.73 -6.95
N VAL A 25 6.52 -10.54 -7.49
CA VAL A 25 7.38 -9.55 -6.83
C VAL A 25 6.78 -9.10 -5.50
N ILE A 26 5.47 -8.83 -5.45
CA ILE A 26 4.75 -8.49 -4.22
C ILE A 26 4.95 -9.57 -3.16
N GLN A 27 4.65 -10.83 -3.50
CA GLN A 27 4.75 -11.94 -2.54
C GLN A 27 6.19 -12.16 -2.07
N ASN A 28 7.18 -12.02 -2.96
CA ASN A 28 8.59 -12.12 -2.59
C ASN A 28 9.02 -11.01 -1.62
N ILE A 29 8.55 -9.77 -1.82
CA ILE A 29 8.82 -8.65 -0.91
C ILE A 29 8.18 -8.93 0.46
N VAL A 30 6.91 -9.35 0.48
CA VAL A 30 6.18 -9.65 1.72
C VAL A 30 6.85 -10.78 2.49
N ALA A 31 7.28 -11.85 1.80
CA ALA A 31 8.02 -12.94 2.40
C ALA A 31 9.37 -12.48 2.99
N ALA A 32 10.06 -11.55 2.33
CA ALA A 32 11.31 -10.99 2.82
C ALA A 32 11.12 -10.07 4.04
N ILE A 33 10.01 -9.35 4.13
CA ILE A 33 9.62 -8.57 5.31
C ILE A 33 9.32 -9.51 6.49
N TYR A 34 8.70 -10.67 6.20
CA TYR A 34 8.27 -11.68 7.17
C TYR A 34 7.50 -11.07 8.36
N PRO A 35 6.40 -10.34 8.09
CA PRO A 35 5.71 -9.54 9.09
C PRO A 35 5.12 -10.41 10.22
N GLN A 36 5.34 -10.00 11.47
CA GLN A 36 4.81 -10.68 12.66
C GLN A 36 3.74 -9.83 13.35
N LYS A 37 2.75 -10.48 13.99
CA LYS A 37 1.57 -9.82 14.58
C LYS A 37 1.89 -8.75 15.62
N ASP A 38 2.95 -8.97 16.40
CA ASP A 38 3.38 -8.12 17.52
C ASP A 38 4.37 -7.02 17.10
N GLN A 39 4.69 -6.92 15.80
CA GLN A 39 5.60 -5.90 15.30
C GLN A 39 4.89 -4.58 15.01
N PHE A 40 5.58 -3.48 15.33
CA PHE A 40 5.20 -2.15 14.90
C PHE A 40 5.76 -1.86 13.52
N LEU A 41 4.93 -2.01 12.48
CA LEU A 41 5.31 -1.74 11.10
C LEU A 41 4.82 -0.36 10.65
N LEU A 42 5.69 0.31 9.88
CA LEU A 42 5.41 1.56 9.18
C LEU A 42 5.66 1.36 7.69
N GLU A 43 4.65 1.66 6.87
CA GLU A 43 4.79 1.77 5.42
C GLU A 43 4.82 3.24 5.00
N ILE A 44 5.76 3.60 4.14
CA ILE A 44 5.88 4.93 3.55
C ILE A 44 5.51 4.84 2.08
N GLY A 45 4.55 5.65 1.65
CA GLY A 45 4.05 5.64 0.28
C GLY A 45 3.29 4.35 -0.06
N PRO A 46 2.23 4.00 0.70
CA PRO A 46 1.39 2.82 0.42
C PRO A 46 0.78 2.86 -1.00
N GLY A 47 0.61 4.05 -1.56
CA GLY A 47 0.13 4.23 -2.92
C GLY A 47 -1.27 3.64 -3.09
N LEU A 48 -1.38 2.61 -3.95
CA LEU A 48 -2.64 1.90 -4.20
C LEU A 48 -2.85 0.67 -3.30
N GLY A 49 -1.92 0.38 -2.39
CA GLY A 49 -2.05 -0.69 -1.40
C GLY A 49 -1.42 -2.03 -1.80
N ALA A 50 -0.58 -2.07 -2.84
CA ALA A 50 -0.02 -3.32 -3.38
C ALA A 50 0.79 -4.13 -2.35
N LEU A 51 1.49 -3.46 -1.43
CA LEU A 51 2.16 -4.10 -0.29
C LEU A 51 1.36 -3.96 1.00
N THR A 52 0.66 -2.83 1.19
CA THR A 52 -0.22 -2.58 2.33
C THR A 52 -1.16 -3.73 2.61
N GLU A 53 -1.84 -4.26 1.58
CA GLU A 53 -2.84 -5.31 1.72
C GLU A 53 -2.24 -6.63 2.26
N PRO A 54 -1.27 -7.27 1.57
CA PRO A 54 -0.72 -8.55 2.04
C PRO A 54 0.08 -8.43 3.34
N VAL A 55 0.65 -7.26 3.66
CA VAL A 55 1.31 -7.02 4.95
C VAL A 55 0.27 -6.86 6.05
N ALA A 56 -0.77 -6.05 5.84
CA ALA A 56 -1.83 -5.82 6.82
C ALA A 56 -2.60 -7.10 7.13
N GLU A 57 -2.72 -8.06 6.20
CA GLU A 57 -3.33 -9.37 6.48
C GLU A 57 -2.58 -10.16 7.56
N GLN A 58 -1.26 -10.00 7.65
CA GLN A 58 -0.39 -10.80 8.53
C GLN A 58 -0.15 -10.16 9.90
N VAL A 59 -0.46 -8.87 10.06
CA VAL A 59 -0.28 -8.14 11.31
C VAL A 59 -1.59 -7.68 11.93
N ASP A 60 -1.54 -7.35 13.22
CA ASP A 60 -2.70 -6.81 13.93
C ASP A 60 -2.94 -5.35 13.56
N ARG A 61 -1.86 -4.58 13.36
CA ARG A 61 -1.92 -3.15 12.98
C ARG A 61 -0.74 -2.78 12.08
N LEU A 62 -1.00 -1.96 11.08
CA LEU A 62 0.02 -1.40 10.18
C LEU A 62 -0.16 0.12 10.15
N THR A 63 0.90 0.88 10.39
CA THR A 63 0.86 2.34 10.23
C THR A 63 1.28 2.70 8.82
N VAL A 64 0.58 3.63 8.17
CA VAL A 64 0.92 4.08 6.81
C VAL A 64 1.06 5.60 6.75
N VAL A 65 1.98 6.08 5.93
CA VAL A 65 2.16 7.52 5.66
C VAL A 65 2.10 7.75 4.16
N GLU A 66 1.12 8.55 3.72
CA GLU A 66 0.90 8.90 2.31
C GLU A 66 0.83 10.42 2.13
N LEU A 67 1.62 10.92 1.18
CA LEU A 67 1.70 12.34 0.86
C LEU A 67 0.64 12.77 -0.16
N ASP A 68 0.24 11.87 -1.07
CA ASP A 68 -0.81 12.11 -2.04
C ASP A 68 -2.19 12.04 -1.37
N ARG A 69 -2.83 13.21 -1.18
CA ARG A 69 -4.10 13.33 -0.46
C ARG A 69 -5.21 12.45 -1.02
N ASP A 70 -5.27 12.29 -2.34
CA ASP A 70 -6.27 11.47 -3.02
C ASP A 70 -6.09 9.97 -2.67
N LEU A 71 -4.83 9.51 -2.60
CA LEU A 71 -4.52 8.13 -2.22
C LEU A 71 -4.71 7.91 -0.72
N ALA A 72 -4.34 8.89 0.11
CA ALA A 72 -4.58 8.85 1.55
C ALA A 72 -6.08 8.77 1.86
N GLU A 73 -6.91 9.52 1.12
CA GLU A 73 -8.37 9.46 1.25
C GLU A 73 -8.93 8.11 0.78
N ARG A 74 -8.42 7.55 -0.31
CA ARG A 74 -8.78 6.21 -0.77
C ARG A 74 -8.48 5.14 0.27
N LEU A 75 -7.31 5.18 0.90
CA LEU A 75 -6.91 4.22 1.93
C LEU A 75 -7.77 4.33 3.18
N ARG A 76 -8.08 5.56 3.62
CA ARG A 76 -8.97 5.80 4.78
C ARG A 76 -10.37 5.23 4.61
N HIS A 77 -10.91 5.19 3.40
CA HIS A 77 -12.25 4.68 3.12
C HIS A 77 -12.26 3.24 2.63
N HIS A 78 -11.11 2.57 2.58
CA HIS A 78 -11.06 1.20 2.07
C HIS A 78 -11.71 0.25 3.11
N PRO A 79 -12.72 -0.55 2.71
CA PRO A 79 -13.51 -1.36 3.64
C PRO A 79 -12.68 -2.32 4.50
N PHE A 80 -11.58 -2.81 3.93
CA PHE A 80 -10.70 -3.78 4.59
C PHE A 80 -9.67 -3.13 5.55
N TYR A 81 -9.34 -1.85 5.34
CA TYR A 81 -8.19 -1.22 6.02
C TYR A 81 -8.58 -0.36 7.22
N ILE A 82 -9.84 0.10 7.29
CA ILE A 82 -10.33 1.00 8.34
C ILE A 82 -10.05 0.51 9.76
N THR A 83 -10.03 -0.81 9.97
CA THR A 83 -9.83 -1.38 11.31
C THR A 83 -8.37 -1.69 11.63
N LYS A 84 -7.49 -1.76 10.62
CA LYS A 84 -6.07 -2.15 10.76
C LYS A 84 -5.09 -0.99 10.59
N LEU A 85 -5.50 0.07 9.90
CA LEU A 85 -4.69 1.25 9.66
C LEU A 85 -5.15 2.38 10.59
N PRO A 86 -4.25 2.97 11.39
CA PRO A 86 -4.56 4.15 12.17
C PRO A 86 -4.45 5.46 11.39
#